data_AF-A0A925G7K2-F1
#
_entry.id   AF-A0A925G7K2-F1
#
_cell.length_a   1.000
_cell.length_b   1.000
_cell.length_c   1.000
_cell.angle_alpha   90.00
_cell.angle_beta   90.00
_cell.angle_gamma   90.00
#
_symmetry.space_group_name_H-M   'P 1'
#
loop_
_entity.id
_entity.type
_entity.pdbx_description
1 polymer ?
#
loop_
_entity_poly.entity_id
_entity_poly.type
_entity_poly.pdbx_seq_one_letter_code
_entity_poly.pdbx_strand_id
1 'polypeptide(L)'
;SYVHGGICAFVFPEGTRSRDGALHGFKKGGFKLAMQAKVPIIPVTIIGTRQILPPDSIVFRPGQIDMYVDAPIPTDGLTDEDLEPLMQTVWEAMAKHFKERG
;
A
#
# COMPACT_ATOMS: atom_id res chain seq x y z
N SER A 1 -15.80 12.32 9.32
CA SER A 1 -15.29 10.93 9.15
C SER A 1 -14.10 10.75 10.10
N TYR A 2 -13.85 9.54 10.62
CA TYR A 2 -12.82 9.26 11.64
C TYR A 2 -11.38 9.66 11.25
N VAL A 3 -11.13 9.92 9.97
CA VAL A 3 -9.81 10.27 9.42
C VAL A 3 -9.38 11.71 9.76
N HIS A 4 -10.30 12.59 10.15
CA HIS A 4 -9.97 13.99 10.54
C HIS A 4 -9.55 14.18 12.01
N GLY A 5 -9.60 13.11 12.82
CA GLY A 5 -9.30 13.18 14.27
C GLY A 5 -7.86 12.84 14.66
N GLY A 6 -6.91 12.79 13.71
CA GLY A 6 -5.54 12.29 13.96
C GLY A 6 -5.42 10.76 13.97
N ILE A 7 -6.38 10.05 13.40
CA ILE A 7 -6.36 8.57 13.28
C ILE A 7 -5.67 8.18 11.97
N CYS A 8 -4.55 7.47 12.06
CA CYS A 8 -3.90 6.84 10.91
C CYS A 8 -4.67 5.58 10.51
N ALA A 9 -5.13 5.52 9.27
CA ALA A 9 -5.76 4.33 8.70
C ALA A 9 -4.72 3.54 7.89
N PHE A 10 -4.63 2.23 8.16
CA PHE A 10 -3.82 1.31 7.37
C PHE A 10 -4.73 0.53 6.42
N VAL A 11 -4.40 0.54 5.13
CA VAL A 11 -5.15 -0.17 4.09
C VAL A 11 -4.18 -0.99 3.27
N PHE A 12 -4.48 -2.28 3.08
CA PHE A 12 -3.81 -3.11 2.08
C PHE A 12 -4.57 -2.94 0.75
N PRO A 13 -4.01 -2.19 -0.22
CA PRO A 13 -4.77 -1.82 -1.42
C PRO A 13 -5.08 -3.01 -2.32
N GLU A 14 -4.33 -4.12 -2.23
CA GLU A 14 -4.61 -5.37 -2.96
C GLU A 14 -5.82 -6.14 -2.42
N GLY A 15 -6.17 -5.93 -1.14
CA GLY A 15 -7.30 -6.58 -0.45
C GLY A 15 -7.04 -8.04 -0.02
N THR A 16 -5.98 -8.68 -0.48
CA THR A 16 -5.55 -10.03 -0.07
C THR A 16 -4.01 -10.11 -0.02
N ARG A 17 -3.46 -11.15 0.62
CA ARG A 17 -2.00 -11.39 0.60
C ARG A 17 -1.60 -11.91 -0.79
N SER A 18 -0.55 -11.35 -1.38
CA SER A 18 0.02 -11.84 -2.63
C SER A 18 0.45 -13.31 -2.51
N ARG A 19 0.02 -14.13 -3.48
CA ARG A 19 0.32 -15.58 -3.52
C ARG A 19 1.55 -15.92 -4.36
N ASP A 20 2.04 -14.98 -5.16
CA ASP A 20 3.24 -15.13 -6.01
C ASP A 20 4.37 -14.18 -5.59
N GLY A 21 4.12 -13.23 -4.70
CA GLY A 21 5.09 -12.22 -4.27
C GLY A 21 5.13 -10.99 -5.18
N ALA A 22 4.27 -10.91 -6.19
CA ALA A 22 4.09 -9.74 -7.02
C ALA A 22 3.08 -8.77 -6.41
N LEU A 23 3.26 -7.48 -6.71
CA LEU A 23 2.32 -6.42 -6.37
C LEU A 23 1.16 -6.42 -7.39
N HIS A 24 -0.04 -6.78 -6.96
CA HIS A 24 -1.21 -6.81 -7.85
C HIS A 24 -1.92 -5.45 -7.95
N GLY A 25 -2.96 -5.39 -8.79
CA GLY A 25 -3.77 -4.20 -8.97
C GLY A 25 -4.53 -3.78 -7.71
N PHE A 26 -4.63 -2.48 -7.49
CA PHE A 26 -5.23 -1.90 -6.30
C PHE A 26 -6.75 -1.76 -6.37
N LYS A 27 -7.40 -1.86 -5.21
CA LYS A 27 -8.82 -1.57 -5.02
C LYS A 27 -9.02 -0.08 -4.72
N LYS A 28 -10.05 0.51 -5.34
CA LYS A 28 -10.34 1.96 -5.29
C LYS A 28 -10.76 2.49 -3.91
N GLY A 29 -11.32 1.65 -3.05
CA GLY A 29 -12.02 2.09 -1.83
C GLY A 29 -11.16 2.93 -0.88
N GLY A 30 -9.92 2.50 -0.62
CA GLY A 30 -9.01 3.23 0.27
C GLY A 30 -8.60 4.60 -0.30
N PHE A 31 -8.36 4.68 -1.61
CA PHE A 31 -8.01 5.91 -2.31
C PHE A 31 -9.15 6.92 -2.30
N LYS A 32 -10.38 6.45 -2.58
CA LYS A 32 -11.58 7.30 -2.47
C LYS A 32 -11.75 7.87 -1.07
N LEU A 33 -11.53 7.05 -0.04
CA LEU A 33 -11.61 7.52 1.35
C LEU A 33 -10.56 8.59 1.65
N ALA A 34 -9.31 8.40 1.21
CA ALA A 34 -8.23 9.37 1.40
C ALA A 34 -8.51 10.70 0.69
N MET A 35 -8.99 10.66 -0.57
CA MET A 35 -9.37 11.85 -1.33
C MET A 35 -10.55 12.60 -0.70
N GLN A 36 -11.61 11.89 -0.30
CA GLN A 36 -12.76 12.49 0.38
C GLN A 36 -12.37 13.13 1.71
N ALA A 37 -11.43 12.50 2.43
CA ALA A 37 -10.89 13.01 3.67
C ALA A 37 -9.73 13.98 3.48
N LYS A 38 -9.32 14.32 2.25
CA LYS A 38 -8.22 15.26 1.95
C LYS A 38 -6.99 15.00 2.83
N VAL A 39 -6.61 13.73 2.98
CA VAL A 39 -5.42 13.34 3.72
C VAL A 39 -4.39 12.74 2.77
N PRO A 40 -3.09 12.97 2.99
CA PRO A 40 -2.07 12.38 2.15
C PRO A 40 -2.02 10.86 2.32
N ILE A 41 -1.65 10.17 1.25
CA ILE A 41 -1.37 8.73 1.25
C ILE A 41 0.13 8.53 1.45
N ILE A 42 0.54 7.67 2.38
CA ILE A 42 1.94 7.29 2.57
C ILE A 42 2.11 5.86 2.06
N PRO A 43 2.78 5.63 0.91
CA PRO A 43 3.04 4.28 0.42
C PRO A 43 4.03 3.56 1.34
N VAL A 44 3.71 2.31 1.69
CA VAL A 44 4.57 1.45 2.51
C VAL A 44 4.71 0.10 1.82
N THR A 45 5.92 -0.27 1.44
CA THR A 45 6.22 -1.58 0.83
C THR A 45 6.92 -2.48 1.83
N ILE A 46 6.43 -3.71 1.98
CA ILE A 46 6.97 -4.73 2.88
C ILE A 46 7.35 -5.96 2.07
N ILE A 47 8.63 -6.35 2.11
CA ILE A 47 9.17 -7.48 1.34
C ILE A 47 9.80 -8.49 2.30
N GLY A 48 9.65 -9.79 2.02
CA GLY A 48 10.24 -10.87 2.83
C GLY A 48 9.26 -11.57 3.80
N THR A 49 8.05 -11.02 3.97
CA THR A 49 7.04 -11.56 4.89
C THR A 49 6.53 -12.94 4.47
N ARG A 50 6.49 -13.23 3.16
CA ARG A 50 6.07 -14.54 2.63
C ARG A 50 7.00 -15.67 3.05
N GLN A 51 8.31 -15.44 3.08
CA GLN A 51 9.31 -16.45 3.44
C GLN A 51 9.23 -16.77 4.95
N ILE A 52 8.87 -15.76 5.75
CA ILE A 52 8.72 -15.85 7.20
C ILE A 52 7.39 -16.49 7.59
N LEU A 53 6.29 -16.06 6.95
CA LEU A 53 4.94 -16.55 7.19
C LEU A 53 4.19 -16.69 5.86
N PRO A 54 4.30 -17.86 5.20
CA PRO A 54 3.57 -18.13 3.97
C PRO A 54 2.05 -17.98 4.16
N PRO A 55 1.31 -17.66 3.09
CA PRO A 55 -0.16 -17.71 3.12
C PRO A 55 -0.64 -19.06 3.65
N ASP A 56 -1.69 -19.04 4.48
CA ASP A 56 -2.32 -20.24 5.04
C ASP A 56 -1.43 -21.06 6.03
N SER A 57 -0.26 -20.54 6.41
CA SER A 57 0.63 -21.14 7.43
C SER A 57 0.51 -20.43 8.78
N ILE A 58 0.62 -21.18 9.87
CA ILE A 58 0.83 -20.67 11.24
C ILE A 58 2.28 -20.79 11.72
N VAL A 59 3.12 -21.49 10.95
CA VAL A 59 4.53 -21.72 11.29
C VAL A 59 5.37 -20.55 10.81
N PHE A 60 5.99 -19.86 11.76
CA PHE A 60 6.92 -18.76 11.52
C PHE A 60 8.34 -19.29 11.31
N ARG A 61 9.06 -18.71 10.34
CA ARG A 61 10.48 -18.98 10.10
C ARG A 61 11.28 -17.69 10.30
N PRO A 62 12.47 -17.73 10.93
CA PRO A 62 13.38 -16.59 10.93
C PRO A 62 13.70 -16.15 9.51
N GLY A 63 13.79 -14.85 9.29
CA GLY A 63 14.12 -14.28 7.99
C GLY A 63 14.19 -12.75 8.07
N GLN A 64 14.61 -12.13 6.96
CA GLN A 64 14.74 -10.68 6.86
C GLN A 64 13.49 -10.06 6.20
N ILE A 65 12.95 -9.03 6.85
CA ILE A 65 11.91 -8.16 6.31
C ILE A 65 12.56 -6.84 5.93
N ASP A 66 12.33 -6.39 4.71
CA ASP A 66 12.67 -5.03 4.28
C ASP A 66 11.38 -4.21 4.26
N MET A 67 11.42 -3.02 4.84
CA MET A 67 10.30 -2.09 4.89
C MET A 67 10.73 -0.75 4.30
N TYR A 68 9.97 -0.27 3.34
CA TYR A 68 10.19 0.99 2.65
C TYR A 68 9.00 1.89 2.93
N VAL A 69 9.28 3.14 3.32
CA VAL A 69 8.28 4.18 3.55
C VAL A 69 8.57 5.32 2.60
N ASP A 70 7.66 5.56 1.65
CA ASP A 70 7.81 6.61 0.65
C ASP A 70 7.28 7.96 1.13
N ALA A 71 7.60 9.00 0.37
CA ALA A 71 7.11 10.34 0.64
C ALA A 71 5.57 10.40 0.59
N PRO A 72 4.92 11.24 1.42
CA PRO A 72 3.48 11.45 1.36
C PRO A 72 3.03 11.97 -0.01
N ILE A 73 1.97 11.37 -0.56
CA ILE A 73 1.32 11.78 -1.81
C ILE A 73 0.05 12.57 -1.43
N PRO A 74 -0.03 13.88 -1.70
CA PRO A 74 -1.17 14.70 -1.32
C PRO A 74 -2.42 14.33 -2.12
N THR A 75 -3.59 14.50 -1.49
CA THR A 75 -4.90 14.27 -2.14
C THR A 75 -5.77 15.52 -2.20
N ASP A 76 -5.31 16.63 -1.61
CA ASP A 76 -6.00 17.92 -1.66
C ASP A 76 -6.15 18.41 -3.10
N GLY A 77 -7.38 18.79 -3.44
CA GLY A 77 -7.73 19.31 -4.76
C GLY A 77 -7.93 18.25 -5.85
N LEU A 78 -7.72 16.96 -5.55
CA LEU A 78 -7.98 15.89 -6.51
C LEU A 78 -9.48 15.65 -6.71
N THR A 79 -9.82 15.27 -7.93
CA THR A 79 -11.17 14.95 -8.40
C THR A 79 -11.30 13.47 -8.75
N ASP A 80 -12.51 12.99 -9.07
CA ASP A 80 -12.73 11.60 -9.48
C ASP A 80 -11.93 11.21 -10.74
N GLU A 81 -11.57 12.17 -11.59
CA GLU A 81 -10.73 11.97 -12.78
C GLU A 81 -9.28 11.62 -12.41
N ASP A 82 -8.83 12.04 -11.23
CA ASP A 82 -7.48 11.82 -10.72
C ASP A 82 -7.31 10.48 -9.99
N LEU A 83 -8.40 9.73 -9.79
CA LEU A 83 -8.38 8.50 -9.00
C LEU A 83 -7.44 7.43 -9.58
N GLU A 84 -7.55 7.15 -10.87
CA GLU A 84 -6.68 6.15 -11.53
C GLU A 84 -5.22 6.64 -11.60
N PRO A 85 -4.92 7.89 -11.99
CA PRO A 85 -3.57 8.45 -11.89
C PRO A 85 -2.96 8.38 -10.48
N LEU A 86 -3.74 8.67 -9.44
CA LEU A 86 -3.30 8.56 -8.05
C LEU A 86 -2.96 7.11 -7.68
N MET A 87 -3.84 6.17 -8.05
CA MET A 87 -3.61 4.74 -7.81
C MET A 87 -2.36 4.24 -8.52
N GLN A 88 -2.15 4.65 -9.78
CA GLN A 88 -0.96 4.34 -10.56
C GLN A 88 0.31 4.90 -9.90
N THR A 89 0.28 6.17 -9.45
CA THR A 89 1.41 6.82 -8.77
C THR A 89 1.81 6.08 -7.49
N VAL A 90 0.83 5.70 -6.67
CA VAL A 90 1.08 4.92 -5.44
C VAL A 90 1.60 3.53 -5.79
N TRP A 91 1.05 2.89 -6.83
CA TRP A 91 1.51 1.58 -7.27
C TRP A 91 2.96 1.62 -7.73
N GLU A 92 3.35 2.62 -8.54
CA GLU A 92 4.71 2.80 -9.02
C GLU A 92 5.71 3.09 -7.89
N ALA A 93 5.31 3.94 -6.94
CA ALA A 93 6.10 4.20 -5.73
C ALA A 93 6.39 2.91 -4.96
N MET A 94 5.40 2.01 -4.83
CA MET A 94 5.58 0.74 -4.16
C MET A 94 6.35 -0.29 -4.99
N ALA A 95 6.10 -0.35 -6.31
CA ALA A 95 6.63 -1.33 -7.24
C ALA A 95 8.15 -1.21 -7.45
N LYS A 96 8.71 0.00 -7.32
CA LYS A 96 10.16 0.21 -7.49
C LYS A 96 10.98 -0.60 -6.47
N HIS A 97 10.51 -0.74 -5.24
CA HIS A 97 11.21 -1.46 -4.16
C HIS A 97 11.28 -2.98 -4.40
N PHE A 98 10.32 -3.54 -5.14
CA PHE A 98 10.36 -4.96 -5.53
C PHE A 98 11.46 -5.25 -6.56
N LYS A 99 11.86 -4.24 -7.35
CA LYS A 99 12.96 -4.37 -8.31
C LYS A 99 14.33 -4.22 -7.67
N GLU A 100 14.44 -3.51 -6.55
CA GLU A 100 15.70 -3.24 -5.85
C GLU A 100 16.21 -4.42 -5.01
N ARG A 101 15.34 -5.37 -4.65
CA ARG A 101 15.71 -6.62 -3.96
C ARG A 101 16.00 -7.79 -4.93
N GLY A 102 15.71 -7.61 -6.22
CA GLY A 102 15.86 -8.61 -7.28
C GLY A 102 17.26 -8.69 -7.83
#